data_AF-A0A658K5X6-F1
#
_entry.id   AF-A0A658K5X6-F1
#
_cell.length_a   1.000
_cell.length_b   1.000
_cell.length_c   1.000
_cell.angle_alpha   90.00
_cell.angle_beta   90.00
_cell.angle_gamma   90.00
#
_symmetry.space_group_name_H-M   'P 1'
#
loop_
_entity.id
_entity.type
_entity.pdbx_description
1 polymer ?
#
loop_
_entity_poly.entity_id
_entity_poly.type
_entity_poly.pdbx_seq_one_letter_code
_entity_poly.pdbx_strand_id
1 'polypeptide(L)' 'MTDVHVERLQDISEEQALAEGVMSSERDIDPDGNNYSPIELFGGLWTMINGDGSWQSNPWVWVVKFKPVTP' A
#
# COMPACT_ATOMS: atom_id res chain seq x y z
N MET A 1 -0.67 -6.76 -18.01
CA MET A 1 0.34 -6.01 -17.24
C MET A 1 0.70 -4.79 -18.06
N THR A 2 0.61 -3.60 -17.48
CA THR A 2 0.80 -2.33 -18.20
C THR A 2 2.10 -1.62 -17.83
N ASP A 3 2.71 -1.94 -16.69
CA ASP A 3 3.98 -1.35 -16.25
C ASP A 3 4.61 -2.21 -15.14
N VAL A 4 5.94 -2.28 -15.10
CA VAL A 4 6.71 -2.98 -14.05
C VAL A 4 7.99 -2.21 -13.76
N HIS A 5 8.18 -1.78 -12.52
CA HIS A 5 9.40 -1.10 -12.09
C HIS A 5 9.73 -1.43 -10.63
N VAL A 6 10.91 -0.99 -10.20
CA VAL A 6 11.40 -1.17 -8.83
C VAL A 6 11.44 0.19 -8.14
N GLU A 7 10.89 0.29 -6.93
CA GLU A 7 10.94 1.50 -6.09
C GLU A 7 11.15 1.15 -4.62
N ARG A 8 11.49 2.13 -3.78
CA ARG A 8 11.47 1.94 -2.34
C ARG A 8 10.03 1.92 -1.86
N LEU A 9 9.73 1.04 -0.90
CA LEU A 9 8.39 0.90 -0.34
C LEU A 9 7.77 2.24 0.12
N GLN A 10 8.56 3.10 0.75
CA GLN A 10 8.10 4.41 1.24
C GLN A 10 8.07 5.51 0.17
N ASP A 11 8.51 5.23 -1.06
CA ASP A 11 8.38 6.16 -2.19
C ASP A 11 6.99 6.07 -2.87
N ILE A 12 6.10 5.21 -2.34
CA ILE A 12 4.73 5.05 -2.82
C ILE A 12 3.94 6.37 -2.76
N SER A 13 3.21 6.69 -3.83
CA SER A 13 2.32 7.85 -3.89
C SER A 13 0.95 7.58 -3.24
N GLU A 14 0.20 8.64 -2.90
CA GLU A 14 -1.17 8.49 -2.40
C GLU A 14 -2.08 7.79 -3.41
N GLU A 15 -1.92 8.08 -4.71
CA GLU A 15 -2.71 7.42 -5.76
C GLU A 15 -2.39 5.93 -5.88
N GLN A 16 -1.12 5.54 -5.70
CA GLN A 16 -0.73 4.14 -5.65
C GLN A 16 -1.34 3.45 -4.43
N ALA A 17 -1.24 4.05 -3.24
CA ALA A 17 -1.84 3.51 -2.03
C ALA A 17 -3.37 3.32 -2.18
N LEU A 18 -4.06 4.30 -2.77
CA LEU A 18 -5.49 4.19 -3.07
C LEU A 18 -5.78 3.08 -4.11
N ALA A 19 -4.94 2.91 -5.13
CA ALA A 19 -5.09 1.87 -6.15
C ALA A 19 -4.88 0.45 -5.58
N GLU A 20 -4.05 0.30 -4.55
CA GLU A 20 -3.89 -0.94 -3.78
C GLU A 20 -5.13 -1.26 -2.92
N GLY A 21 -6.05 -0.30 -2.76
CA GLY A 21 -7.35 -0.51 -2.11
C GLY A 21 -7.37 -0.30 -0.60
N VAL A 22 -6.39 0.46 -0.06
CA VAL A 22 -6.18 0.67 1.39
C VAL A 22 -7.40 1.17 2.16
N MET A 23 -8.31 1.89 1.52
CA MET A 23 -9.57 2.35 2.13
C MET A 23 -10.45 1.20 2.64
N SER A 24 -10.33 0.00 2.05
CA SER A 24 -11.08 -1.17 2.49
C SER A 24 -10.59 -1.70 3.84
N SER A 25 -9.33 -1.40 4.20
CA SER A 25 -8.69 -1.82 5.45
C SER A 25 -8.65 -0.72 6.51
N GLU A 26 -9.25 0.45 6.23
CA GLU A 26 -9.24 1.61 7.13
C GLU A 26 -9.72 1.26 8.54
N ARG A 27 -10.83 0.52 8.68
CA ARG A 27 -11.37 0.14 9.99
C ARG A 27 -10.47 -0.82 10.78
N ASP A 28 -9.67 -1.62 10.10
CA ASP A 28 -8.76 -2.56 10.75
C ASP A 28 -7.46 -1.88 11.20
N ILE A 29 -7.06 -0.82 10.50
CA ILE A 29 -5.77 -0.13 10.68
C ILE A 29 -5.92 1.14 11.53
N ASP A 30 -7.01 1.87 11.36
CA ASP A 30 -7.38 3.08 12.10
C ASP A 30 -8.76 2.92 12.76
N PRO A 31 -8.90 1.99 13.74
CA PRO A 31 -10.19 1.73 14.40
C PRO A 31 -10.70 2.93 15.20
N ASP A 32 -9.81 3.83 15.61
CA ASP A 32 -10.11 5.02 16.40
C ASP A 32 -10.48 6.24 15.55
N GLY A 33 -10.35 6.15 14.22
CA GLY A 33 -10.69 7.22 13.28
C GLY A 33 -9.79 8.45 13.41
N ASN A 34 -8.49 8.23 13.54
CA ASN A 34 -7.46 9.28 13.55
C ASN A 34 -7.28 9.96 12.17
N ASN A 35 -7.99 9.49 11.15
CA ASN A 35 -8.01 10.05 9.80
C ASN A 35 -6.63 9.96 9.13
N TYR A 36 -6.04 8.77 9.20
CA TYR A 36 -4.78 8.44 8.53
C TYR A 36 -4.84 8.70 7.03
N SER A 37 -3.74 9.22 6.49
CA SER A 37 -3.55 9.36 5.04
C SER A 37 -3.50 8.00 4.35
N PRO A 38 -3.73 7.93 3.02
CA PRO A 38 -3.63 6.68 2.28
C PRO A 38 -2.27 5.98 2.45
N ILE A 39 -1.18 6.74 2.57
CA ILE A 39 0.17 6.19 2.77
C ILE A 39 0.30 5.57 4.17
N GLU A 40 -0.25 6.20 5.21
CA GLU A 40 -0.25 5.65 6.57
C GLU A 40 -1.08 4.36 6.64
N LEU A 41 -2.26 4.35 6.00
CA LEU A 41 -3.07 3.13 5.87
C LEU A 41 -2.30 2.03 5.11
N PHE A 42 -1.59 2.38 4.03
CA PHE A 42 -0.77 1.42 3.31
C PHE A 42 0.36 0.84 4.19
N GLY A 43 1.02 1.67 4.99
CA GLY A 43 2.07 1.22 5.91
C GLY A 43 1.56 0.27 6.98
N GLY A 44 0.35 0.53 7.51
CA GLY A 44 -0.33 -0.38 8.43
C GLY A 44 -0.67 -1.73 7.77
N LEU A 45 -1.25 -1.69 6.56
CA LEU A 45 -1.59 -2.87 5.78
C LEU A 45 -0.35 -3.71 5.46
N TRP A 46 0.73 -3.05 5.03
CA TRP A 46 2.01 -3.70 4.74
C TRP A 46 2.57 -4.41 5.98
N THR A 47 2.53 -3.75 7.13
CA THR A 47 2.99 -4.30 8.41
C THR A 47 2.14 -5.50 8.83
N MET A 48 0.82 -5.45 8.61
CA MET A 48 -0.07 -6.59 8.89
C MET A 48 0.26 -7.83 8.05
N ILE A 49 0.66 -7.64 6.80
CA ILE A 49 0.97 -8.73 5.86
C ILE A 49 2.40 -9.27 6.07
N ASN A 50 3.36 -8.40 6.36
CA ASN A 50 4.80 -8.73 6.36
C ASN A 50 5.45 -8.76 7.76
N GLY A 51 4.69 -8.42 8.80
CA GLY A 51 5.14 -8.40 10.20
C GLY A 51 5.76 -7.07 10.64
N ASP A 52 6.00 -6.97 11.94
CA ASP A 52 6.51 -5.77 12.60
C ASP A 52 7.86 -5.31 12.04
N GLY A 53 8.02 -3.99 11.90
CA GLY A 53 9.24 -3.38 11.37
C GLY A 53 9.40 -3.46 9.85
N SER A 54 8.52 -4.19 9.14
CA SER A 54 8.61 -4.36 7.69
C SER A 54 8.41 -3.04 6.92
N TRP A 55 7.51 -2.17 7.37
CA TRP A 55 7.34 -0.83 6.80
C TRP A 55 8.59 0.03 7.00
N GLN A 56 9.15 0.01 8.21
CA GLN A 56 10.34 0.79 8.58
C GLN A 56 11.61 0.30 7.88
N SER A 57 11.67 -0.97 7.51
CA SER A 57 12.80 -1.53 6.75
C SER A 57 12.95 -0.92 5.35
N ASN A 58 11.88 -0.32 4.83
CA ASN A 58 11.83 0.37 3.53
C ASN A 58 12.52 -0.42 2.39
N PRO A 59 12.08 -1.68 2.12
CA PRO A 59 12.73 -2.53 1.15
C PRO A 59 12.52 -2.01 -0.28
N TRP A 60 13.32 -2.52 -1.21
CA TRP A 60 13.02 -2.41 -2.63
C TRP A 60 11.87 -3.36 -2.99
N VAL A 61 10.84 -2.84 -3.63
CA VAL A 61 9.66 -3.59 -4.05
C VAL A 61 9.47 -3.51 -5.55
N TRP A 62 8.78 -4.50 -6.10
CA TRP A 62 8.30 -4.47 -7.47
C TRP A 62 6.92 -3.84 -7.49
N VAL A 63 6.75 -2.79 -8.29
CA VAL A 63 5.44 -2.23 -8.58
C VAL A 63 4.93 -2.82 -9.87
N VAL A 64 3.70 -3.33 -9.82
CA VAL A 64 3.05 -3.94 -10.97
C VAL A 64 1.75 -3.23 -11.24
N LYS A 65 1.65 -2.56 -12.39
CA LYS A 65 0.37 -1.99 -12.84
C LYS A 65 -0.31 -2.96 -13.79
N PHE A 66 -1.60 -3.17 -13.61
CA PHE A 66 -2.42 -3.98 -14.49
C PHE A 66 -3.73 -3.27 -14.82
N LYS A 67 -4.32 -3.64 -15.96
CA LYS A 67 -5.67 -3.24 -16.34
C LYS A 67 -6.56 -4.48 -16.33
N PRO A 68 -7.81 -4.37 -15.84
CA PRO A 68 -8.78 -5.45 -15.96
C PRO A 68 -8.92 -5.85 -17.42
N VAL A 69 -8.98 -7.15 -17.69
CA VAL A 69 -9.35 -7.66 -19.01
C VAL A 69 -10.83 -7.97 -18.91
N THR A 70 -11.68 -7.23 -19.63
CA THR A 70 -13.09 -7.57 -19.78
C THR A 70 -13.19 -8.90 -20.56
N PRO A 71 -14.02 -9.86 -20.12
CA PRO A 71 -14.24 -11.11 -20.85
C PRO A 71 -14.79 -10.90 -22.26
#